data_AF-A0AA88RNR5-F1
#
_entry.id   AF-A0AA88RNR5-F1
#
_cell.length_a   1.000
_cell.length_b   1.000
_cell.length_c   1.000
_cell.angle_alpha   90.00
_cell.angle_beta   90.00
_cell.angle_gamma   90.00
#
_symmetry.space_group_name_H-M   'P 1'
#
loop_
_entity.id
_entity.type
_entity.pdbx_description
1 polymer ?
#
loop_
_entity_poly.entity_id
_entity_poly.type
_entity_poly.pdbx_seq_one_letter_code
_entity_poly.pdbx_strand_id
1 'polypeptide(L)'
;IWLVGDGLSIEEQQKAPKGTLFIPYSPLPPKRIRKDCFYHYTPAMSAPMSLQNLHSFEIESRSMLHIQNWLPRRVMSAWPVAGIIHALEGWNEHECGDIVFNIEKVWQASLKHGFRPLLTPN
;
A
#
# COMPACT_ATOMS: atom_id res chain seq x y z
N ILE A 1 -13.05 -12.01 1.42
CA ILE A 1 -12.14 -10.86 1.20
C ILE A 1 -12.72 -10.02 0.08
N TRP A 2 -12.71 -8.69 0.18
CA TRP A 2 -13.24 -7.76 -0.82
C TRP A 2 -12.16 -6.75 -1.20
N LEU A 3 -11.86 -6.62 -2.49
CA LEU A 3 -10.99 -5.57 -3.02
C LEU A 3 -11.84 -4.34 -3.30
N VAL A 4 -11.44 -3.18 -2.76
CA VAL A 4 -12.26 -1.96 -2.84
C VAL A 4 -11.47 -0.77 -3.38
N GLY A 5 -12.10 -0.02 -4.27
CA GLY A 5 -11.55 1.19 -4.86
C GLY A 5 -12.08 2.45 -4.18
N ASP A 6 -11.85 3.58 -4.84
CA ASP A 6 -12.44 4.86 -4.44
C ASP A 6 -13.97 4.82 -4.49
N GLY A 7 -14.59 5.55 -3.57
CA GLY A 7 -16.04 5.75 -3.58
C GLY A 7 -16.87 4.60 -3.02
N LEU A 8 -16.26 3.63 -2.31
CA LEU A 8 -16.98 2.53 -1.67
C LEU A 8 -18.19 3.04 -0.85
N SER A 9 -19.39 2.74 -1.32
CA SER A 9 -20.63 3.24 -0.75
C SER A 9 -21.06 2.47 0.50
N ILE A 10 -21.97 3.06 1.27
CA ILE A 10 -22.54 2.42 2.47
C ILE A 10 -23.29 1.15 2.09
N GLU A 11 -24.06 1.21 1.01
CA GLU A 11 -24.93 0.14 0.52
C GLU A 11 -24.11 -1.07 0.04
N GLU A 12 -22.97 -0.82 -0.61
CA GLU A 12 -22.04 -1.89 -1.02
C GLU A 12 -21.40 -2.57 0.20
N GLN A 13 -21.01 -1.81 1.22
CA GLN A 13 -20.47 -2.37 2.45
C GLN A 13 -21.50 -3.22 3.21
N GLN A 14 -22.79 -2.88 3.13
CA GLN A 14 -23.85 -3.65 3.78
C GLN A 14 -24.09 -5.01 3.11
N LYS A 15 -23.81 -5.14 1.81
CA LYS A 15 -23.90 -6.42 1.07
C LYS A 15 -22.81 -7.41 1.48
N ALA A 16 -21.72 -6.95 2.08
CA ALA A 16 -20.64 -7.82 2.50
C ALA A 16 -21.05 -8.71 3.70
N PRO A 17 -20.68 -10.00 3.72
CA PRO A 17 -20.91 -10.87 4.87
C PRO A 17 -20.21 -10.38 6.14
N LYS A 18 -20.71 -10.79 7.32
CA LYS A 18 -20.05 -10.53 8.61
C LYS A 18 -18.65 -11.15 8.62
N GLY A 19 -17.67 -10.45 9.21
CA GLY A 19 -16.28 -10.88 9.23
C GLY A 19 -15.52 -10.67 7.91
N THR A 20 -16.09 -9.92 6.97
CA THR A 20 -15.40 -9.61 5.71
C THR A 20 -14.16 -8.74 5.95
N LEU A 21 -13.05 -9.11 5.32
CA LEU A 21 -11.85 -8.27 5.19
C LEU A 21 -11.93 -7.44 3.91
N PHE A 22 -11.97 -6.12 4.06
CA PHE A 22 -11.85 -5.15 2.97
C PHE A 22 -10.39 -4.77 2.78
N ILE A 23 -9.89 -4.88 1.56
CA ILE A 23 -8.53 -4.49 1.18
C ILE A 23 -8.64 -3.39 0.13
N PRO A 24 -8.30 -2.14 0.46
CA PRO A 24 -8.34 -1.06 -0.52
C PRO A 24 -7.15 -1.17 -1.47
N TYR A 25 -7.38 -1.02 -2.78
CA TYR A 25 -6.30 -0.80 -3.74
C TYR A 25 -6.16 0.69 -4.11
N SER A 26 -7.14 1.50 -3.71
CA SER A 26 -7.06 2.95 -3.84
C SER A 26 -6.06 3.55 -2.86
N PRO A 27 -5.40 4.67 -3.23
CA PRO A 27 -4.65 5.50 -2.31
C PRO A 27 -5.51 6.03 -1.14
N LEU A 28 -6.82 6.26 -1.31
CA LEU A 28 -7.67 6.80 -0.25
C LEU A 28 -8.24 5.69 0.66
N PRO A 29 -8.17 5.84 2.00
CA PRO A 29 -8.73 4.84 2.90
C PRO A 29 -10.27 4.80 2.80
N PRO A 30 -10.87 3.60 2.77
CA PRO A 30 -12.32 3.45 2.74
C PRO A 30 -12.94 3.89 4.06
N LYS A 31 -14.14 4.47 4.02
CA LYS A 31 -14.90 4.81 5.23
C LYS A 31 -15.29 3.52 5.95
N ARG A 32 -14.86 3.39 7.21
CA ARG A 32 -15.15 2.24 8.07
C ARG A 32 -16.53 2.37 8.69
N ILE A 33 -17.53 1.72 8.11
CA ILE A 33 -18.93 1.85 8.55
C ILE A 33 -19.35 0.63 9.38
N ARG A 34 -18.87 -0.55 9.01
CA ARG A 34 -19.25 -1.81 9.64
C ARG A 34 -18.25 -2.23 10.71
N LYS A 35 -18.69 -2.24 11.97
CA LYS A 35 -17.87 -2.66 13.12
C LYS A 35 -17.62 -4.17 13.18
N ASP A 36 -18.42 -4.94 12.46
CA ASP A 36 -18.35 -6.40 12.38
C ASP A 36 -17.56 -6.89 11.14
N CYS A 37 -16.81 -6.00 10.50
CA CYS A 37 -15.91 -6.27 9.38
C CYS A 37 -14.52 -5.68 9.66
N PHE A 38 -13.51 -6.18 8.97
CA PHE A 38 -12.11 -5.74 9.09
C PHE A 38 -11.72 -4.89 7.89
N TYR A 39 -10.95 -3.84 8.13
CA TYR A 39 -10.46 -2.94 7.08
C TYR A 39 -8.94 -2.94 7.08
N HIS A 40 -8.36 -3.47 6.01
CA HIS A 40 -6.93 -3.41 5.81
C HIS A 40 -6.53 -2.01 5.33
N TYR A 41 -5.24 -1.70 5.51
CA TYR A 41 -4.59 -0.62 4.79
C TYR A 41 -4.44 -0.95 3.31
N THR A 42 -4.27 0.08 2.49
CA THR A 42 -3.74 -0.07 1.13
C THR A 42 -2.44 -0.88 1.22
N PRO A 43 -2.16 -1.82 0.29
CA PRO A 43 -0.96 -2.63 0.31
C PRO A 43 0.27 -1.80 0.67
N ALA A 44 0.93 -2.18 1.76
CA ALA A 44 1.97 -1.40 2.39
C ALA A 44 3.04 -2.32 2.98
N MET A 45 4.27 -1.80 3.05
CA MET A 45 5.44 -2.51 3.52
C MET A 45 6.18 -1.68 4.58
N SER A 46 6.74 -2.34 5.58
CA SER A 46 7.69 -1.72 6.49
C SER A 46 9.02 -1.51 5.78
N ALA A 47 9.56 -0.31 5.86
CA ALA A 47 10.84 0.06 5.27
C ALA A 47 12.03 -0.44 6.13
N PRO A 48 13.14 -0.86 5.51
CA PRO A 48 14.35 -1.31 6.22
C PRO A 48 15.01 -0.16 6.99
N MET A 49 15.70 -0.44 8.10
CA MET A 49 16.40 0.56 8.93
C MET A 49 17.47 1.37 8.18
N SER A 50 18.02 0.80 7.11
CA SER A 50 19.00 1.44 6.23
C SER A 50 18.43 2.62 5.43
N LEU A 51 17.10 2.67 5.22
CA LEU A 51 16.46 3.75 4.48
C LEU A 51 16.29 4.98 5.39
N GLN A 52 17.15 5.97 5.18
CA GLN A 52 17.15 7.26 5.87
C GLN A 52 16.25 8.27 5.14
N ASN A 53 15.90 9.40 5.79
CA ASN A 53 15.07 10.47 5.22
C ASN A 53 13.65 10.04 4.77
N LEU A 54 13.08 9.02 5.41
CA LEU A 54 11.67 8.66 5.22
C LEU A 54 10.72 9.85 5.49
N HIS A 55 11.11 10.76 6.38
CA HIS A 55 10.36 11.99 6.69
C HIS A 55 10.25 12.96 5.51
N SER A 56 11.19 12.94 4.56
CA SER A 56 11.11 13.79 3.36
C SER A 56 10.05 13.25 2.39
N PHE A 57 9.92 11.93 2.28
CA PHE A 57 8.82 11.31 1.53
C PHE A 57 7.46 11.55 2.18
N GLU A 58 7.41 11.80 3.50
CA GLU A 58 6.17 12.14 4.25
C GLU A 58 5.64 13.55 3.94
N ILE A 59 6.46 14.47 3.39
CA ILE A 59 6.11 15.90 3.30
C ILE A 59 5.87 16.37 1.85
N GLU A 60 6.47 15.74 0.84
CA GLU A 60 6.60 16.38 -0.48
C GLU A 60 5.46 16.11 -1.49
N SER A 61 4.54 15.18 -1.21
CA SER A 61 3.50 14.79 -2.18
C SER A 61 2.10 15.14 -1.67
N ARG A 62 1.60 16.37 -1.88
CA ARG A 62 0.33 16.88 -1.32
C ARG A 62 -0.95 16.03 -1.53
N SER A 63 -0.99 15.14 -2.52
CA SER A 63 -2.09 14.17 -2.71
C SER A 63 -1.81 12.80 -2.08
N MET A 64 -0.52 12.46 -1.94
CA MET A 64 0.00 11.24 -1.29
C MET A 64 0.19 11.43 0.24
N LEU A 65 0.21 12.70 0.69
CA LEU A 65 0.42 13.18 2.06
C LEU A 65 -0.60 12.60 3.03
N HIS A 66 -1.84 12.42 2.56
CA HIS A 66 -2.89 11.88 3.41
C HIS A 66 -2.64 10.41 3.74
N ILE A 67 -2.15 9.61 2.80
CA ILE A 67 -1.98 8.15 2.95
C ILE A 67 -0.90 7.83 3.97
N GLN A 68 0.21 8.55 3.89
CA GLN A 68 1.34 8.36 4.80
C GLN A 68 0.98 8.74 6.23
N ASN A 69 0.10 9.72 6.43
CA ASN A 69 -0.38 10.09 7.77
C ASN A 69 -1.24 9.00 8.45
N TRP A 70 -1.78 8.04 7.69
CA TRP A 70 -2.56 6.91 8.23
C TRP A 70 -1.73 5.65 8.47
N LEU A 71 -0.49 5.60 7.97
CA LEU A 71 0.39 4.45 8.11
C LEU A 71 1.27 4.58 9.37
N PRO A 72 1.58 3.47 10.05
CA PRO A 72 2.51 3.49 11.18
C PRO A 72 3.90 4.02 10.77
N ARG A 73 4.68 4.49 11.75
CA ARG A 73 6.06 4.95 11.50
C ARG A 73 6.87 3.89 10.75
N ARG A 74 7.62 4.35 9.74
CA ARG A 74 8.46 3.52 8.85
C ARG A 74 7.67 2.50 8.02
N VAL A 75 6.40 2.76 7.76
CA VAL A 75 5.59 2.02 6.79
C VAL A 75 5.31 2.91 5.59
N MET A 76 5.42 2.34 4.39
CA MET A 76 5.13 3.00 3.12
C MET A 76 4.14 2.16 2.33
N SER A 77 3.34 2.76 1.45
CA SER A 77 2.55 1.98 0.50
C SER A 77 3.45 1.11 -0.40
N ALA A 78 2.89 0.14 -1.11
CA ALA A 78 3.67 -0.76 -1.95
C ALA A 78 4.11 -0.11 -3.27
N TRP A 79 3.34 0.86 -3.81
CA TRP A 79 3.71 1.50 -5.09
C TRP A 79 5.06 2.22 -5.04
N PRO A 80 5.42 3.00 -3.99
CA PRO A 80 6.64 3.78 -4.03
C PRO A 80 7.83 2.89 -3.73
N VAL A 81 7.60 1.82 -2.95
CA VAL A 81 8.58 0.75 -2.76
C VAL A 81 8.98 0.13 -4.09
N ALA A 82 8.02 -0.17 -4.98
CA ALA A 82 8.34 -0.69 -6.31
C ALA A 82 9.28 0.25 -7.09
N GLY A 83 9.00 1.56 -7.11
CA GLY A 83 9.88 2.55 -7.75
C GLY A 83 11.27 2.65 -7.10
N ILE A 84 11.35 2.59 -5.77
CA ILE A 84 12.63 2.57 -5.04
C ILE A 84 13.43 1.32 -5.40
N ILE A 85 12.81 0.15 -5.42
CA ILE A 85 13.44 -1.12 -5.76
C ILE A 85 13.93 -1.13 -7.20
N HIS A 86 13.11 -0.59 -8.11
CA HIS A 86 13.47 -0.44 -9.51
C HIS A 86 14.77 0.38 -9.66
N ALA A 87 14.87 1.52 -8.95
CA ALA A 87 16.06 2.35 -8.93
C ALA A 87 17.27 1.66 -8.27
N LEU A 88 17.07 0.94 -7.15
CA LEU A 88 18.14 0.24 -6.43
C LEU A 88 18.74 -0.93 -7.22
N GLU A 89 17.90 -1.66 -7.98
CA GLU A 89 18.34 -2.76 -8.83
C GLU A 89 18.80 -2.29 -10.23
N GLY A 90 18.65 -0.99 -10.54
CA GLY A 90 19.11 -0.39 -11.78
C GLY A 90 18.45 -0.98 -13.03
N TRP A 91 17.18 -1.38 -12.93
CA TRP A 91 16.46 -1.84 -14.13
C TRP A 91 16.15 -0.62 -15.01
N ASN A 92 16.32 -0.80 -16.33
CA ASN A 92 16.06 0.24 -17.34
C ASN A 92 14.66 0.12 -17.94
N GLU A 93 13.81 -0.73 -17.37
CA GLU A 93 12.47 -0.94 -17.89
C GLU A 93 11.55 0.22 -17.50
N HIS A 94 10.65 0.60 -18.39
CA HIS A 94 9.70 1.68 -18.11
C HIS A 94 8.35 1.07 -17.72
N GLU A 95 8.08 1.02 -16.42
CA GLU A 95 6.76 0.70 -15.90
C GLU A 95 5.87 1.95 -16.00
N CYS A 96 5.03 2.01 -17.03
CA CYS A 96 4.08 3.10 -17.23
C CYS A 96 2.68 2.54 -17.50
N GLY A 97 1.68 3.05 -16.78
CA GLY A 97 0.30 2.58 -16.88
C GLY A 97 0.13 1.15 -16.34
N ASP A 98 -0.56 0.30 -17.11
CA ASP A 98 -0.85 -1.09 -16.73
C ASP A 98 0.29 -2.06 -17.05
N ILE A 99 1.42 -1.56 -17.56
CA ILE A 99 2.61 -2.35 -17.86
C ILE A 99 3.38 -2.57 -16.56
N VAL A 100 3.13 -3.72 -15.95
CA VAL A 100 3.82 -4.14 -14.73
C VAL A 100 5.00 -5.02 -15.12
N PHE A 101 6.19 -4.67 -14.62
CA PHE A 101 7.36 -5.53 -14.68
C PHE A 101 7.09 -6.86 -13.95
N ASN A 102 8.00 -7.82 -14.04
CA ASN A 102 7.78 -9.12 -13.41
C ASN A 102 7.57 -8.98 -11.89
N ILE A 103 6.30 -9.14 -11.45
CA ILE A 103 5.87 -8.93 -10.05
C ILE A 103 6.68 -9.80 -9.09
N GLU A 104 6.97 -11.03 -9.46
CA GLU A 104 7.77 -11.94 -8.63
C GLU A 104 9.20 -11.40 -8.45
N LYS A 105 9.79 -10.86 -9.52
CA LYS A 105 11.12 -10.24 -9.44
C LYS A 105 11.12 -9.02 -8.53
N VAL A 106 10.11 -8.14 -8.63
CA VAL A 106 9.94 -6.98 -7.74
C VAL A 106 9.75 -7.43 -6.30
N TRP A 107 8.93 -8.46 -6.07
CA TRP A 107 8.65 -9.01 -4.75
C TRP A 107 9.91 -9.56 -4.08
N GLN A 108 10.67 -10.42 -4.77
CA GLN A 108 11.90 -10.99 -4.26
C GLN A 108 12.97 -9.92 -4.00
N ALA A 109 13.09 -8.93 -4.88
CA ALA A 109 13.98 -7.79 -4.67
C ALA A 109 13.55 -6.96 -3.45
N SER A 110 12.26 -6.71 -3.27
CA SER A 110 11.72 -6.00 -2.11
C SER A 110 12.12 -6.69 -0.80
N LEU A 111 11.97 -8.02 -0.73
CA LEU A 111 12.37 -8.82 0.43
C LEU A 111 13.89 -8.79 0.67
N LYS A 112 14.69 -8.86 -0.40
CA LYS A 112 16.17 -8.79 -0.35
C LYS A 112 16.66 -7.44 0.20
N HIS A 113 16.03 -6.34 -0.19
CA HIS A 113 16.33 -5.00 0.30
C HIS A 113 15.75 -4.72 1.70
N GLY A 114 15.06 -5.70 2.31
CA GLY A 114 14.60 -5.63 3.69
C GLY A 114 13.22 -5.00 3.89
N PHE A 115 12.48 -4.76 2.80
CA PHE A 115 11.06 -4.42 2.91
C PHE A 115 10.27 -5.65 3.34
N ARG A 116 9.28 -5.47 4.23
CA ARG A 116 8.42 -6.56 4.70
C ARG A 116 6.95 -6.18 4.56
N PRO A 117 6.08 -7.09 4.10
CA PRO A 117 4.65 -6.80 4.01
C PRO A 117 4.05 -6.58 5.39
N LEU A 118 3.10 -5.64 5.50
CA LEU A 118 2.26 -5.55 6.68
C LEU A 118 1.21 -6.66 6.67
N LEU A 119 1.20 -7.48 7.72
CA LEU A 119 0.29 -8.62 7.87
C LEU A 119 -0.94 -8.29 8.74
N THR A 120 -0.91 -7.19 9.50
CA THR A 120 -1.96 -6.86 10.46
C THR A 120 -2.99 -5.90 9.87
N PRO A 121 -4.27 -6.32 9.74
CA PRO A 121 -5.37 -5.39 9.57
C PRO A 121 -5.57 -4.58 10.87
N ASN A 122 -5.87 -3.28 10.76
CA ASN A 122 -6.21 -2.40 11.89
C ASN A 122 -7.71 -2.24 12.04
#